data_AF-A0A661F597-F1
#
_entry.id   AF-A0A661F597-F1
#
_cell.length_a   1.000
_cell.length_b   1.000
_cell.length_c   1.000
_cell.angle_alpha   90.00
_cell.angle_beta   90.00
_cell.angle_gamma   90.00
#
_symmetry.space_group_name_H-M   'P 1'
#
loop_
_entity.id
_entity.type
_entity.pdbx_description
1 polymer ?
#
loop_
_entity_poly.entity_id
_entity_poly.type
_entity_poly.pdbx_seq_one_letter_code
_entity_poly.pdbx_strand_id
1 'polypeptide(L)'
;MLESSQNIDGGFDIAVLTREKQAGPTQGGALPFCEKGIKDRLLIISSCDVKESFSDIEEVKRDGRKKIKRTINRKSITFDGTITHYGKTYQINNGRGEENLGLYSKILQRIIEQFGIGLMKWKRVFVLRFELHLAYETNNNKCITDFRRRLFPKLKRVYGFKEFGYCWAREYHGKGKGQHYHFVLFLDGNLIRHSSKINEIIRRAWQRPNGSFTIGKIERPFYFVNNEEVAQDAIYRVSYLAKIRGKGHRDDQVKDYQCSRMKPP
;
A
#
# COMPACT_ATOMS: atom_id res chain seq x y z
N MET A 1 -66.75 22.48 43.82
CA MET A 1 -66.99 21.05 44.11
C MET A 1 -65.86 20.30 43.42
N LEU A 2 -64.98 19.67 44.22
CA LEU A 2 -63.94 18.65 43.95
C LEU A 2 -63.24 18.62 42.57
N GLU A 3 -61.91 18.82 42.48
CA GLU A 3 -60.86 17.76 42.61
C GLU A 3 -61.13 16.55 41.70
N SER A 4 -60.24 16.05 40.84
CA SER A 4 -58.79 15.88 41.00
C SER A 4 -58.08 15.64 39.65
N SER A 5 -56.82 16.06 39.60
CA SER A 5 -55.80 15.70 38.62
C SER A 5 -55.10 14.38 39.02
N GLN A 6 -54.72 13.54 38.05
CA GLN A 6 -53.50 12.72 38.17
C GLN A 6 -52.73 12.69 36.85
N ASN A 7 -51.57 13.35 36.90
CA ASN A 7 -50.40 13.09 36.08
C ASN A 7 -49.84 11.70 36.40
N ILE A 8 -49.24 11.03 35.41
CA ILE A 8 -48.15 10.09 35.66
C ILE A 8 -46.95 10.54 34.84
N ASP A 9 -46.00 11.07 35.61
CA ASP A 9 -44.62 11.39 35.32
C ASP A 9 -43.79 10.10 35.13
N GLY A 10 -42.62 10.22 34.51
CA GLY A 10 -41.73 9.06 34.32
C GLY A 10 -40.50 9.33 33.47
N GLY A 11 -39.75 10.37 33.81
CA GLY A 11 -38.39 10.62 33.30
C GLY A 11 -37.35 9.59 33.77
N PHE A 12 -36.20 9.66 33.09
CA PHE A 12 -34.96 8.88 33.23
C PHE A 12 -34.54 8.48 34.66
N ASP A 13 -33.89 7.32 34.80
CA ASP A 13 -32.75 7.22 35.72
C ASP A 13 -31.61 6.29 35.27
N ILE A 14 -30.41 6.82 35.46
CA ILE A 14 -29.09 6.22 35.34
C ILE A 14 -28.70 5.83 36.77
N ALA A 15 -28.64 4.53 37.09
CA ALA A 15 -27.89 4.11 38.28
C ALA A 15 -27.44 2.63 38.24
N VAL A 16 -26.11 2.48 38.19
CA VAL A 16 -25.33 1.76 39.19
C VAL A 16 -25.60 0.26 39.38
N LEU A 17 -24.69 -0.55 38.85
CA LEU A 17 -24.19 -1.74 39.54
C LEU A 17 -22.67 -1.72 39.56
N THR A 18 -22.14 -1.11 40.61
CA THR A 18 -20.80 -1.33 41.14
C THR A 18 -20.68 -2.76 41.66
N ARG A 19 -19.61 -3.47 41.26
CA ARG A 19 -18.95 -4.44 42.13
C ARG A 19 -17.45 -4.14 42.12
N GLU A 20 -17.00 -3.66 43.26
CA GLU A 20 -15.60 -3.52 43.62
C GLU A 20 -14.94 -4.91 43.74
N LYS A 21 -13.69 -5.02 43.30
CA LYS A 21 -12.63 -5.63 44.12
C LYS A 21 -11.28 -5.02 43.74
N GLN A 22 -10.57 -4.63 44.80
CA GLN A 22 -9.32 -3.89 44.84
C GLN A 22 -8.12 -4.71 44.33
N ALA A 23 -7.21 -4.06 43.61
CA ALA A 23 -5.76 -4.19 43.76
C ALA A 23 -5.04 -3.06 42.97
N GLY A 24 -4.20 -2.30 43.67
CA GLY A 24 -3.39 -1.18 43.13
C GLY A 24 -2.15 -1.62 42.32
N PRO A 25 -1.30 -0.66 41.90
CA PRO A 25 -0.78 -0.59 40.54
C PRO A 25 0.60 -1.23 40.35
N THR A 26 0.90 -1.67 39.13
CA THR A 26 2.27 -1.88 38.67
C THR A 26 2.46 -1.25 37.29
N GLN A 27 3.46 -0.39 37.20
CA GLN A 27 3.91 0.27 35.98
C GLN A 27 4.40 -0.75 34.94
N GLY A 28 4.06 -0.57 33.67
CA GLY A 28 4.59 -1.38 32.57
C GLY A 28 4.20 -0.82 31.22
N GLY A 29 5.18 -0.26 30.50
CA GLY A 29 5.00 0.39 29.19
C GLY A 29 4.48 -0.56 28.12
N ALA A 30 3.61 -0.04 27.25
CA ALA A 30 3.07 -0.76 26.12
C ALA A 30 4.13 -0.97 25.03
N LEU A 31 4.49 -2.24 24.79
CA LEU A 31 5.28 -2.67 23.64
C LEU A 31 4.40 -2.74 22.37
N PRO A 32 4.87 -2.28 21.20
CA PRO A 32 4.20 -2.52 19.94
C PRO A 32 4.49 -3.94 19.44
N PHE A 33 3.43 -4.73 19.28
CA PHE A 33 3.47 -6.13 18.86
C PHE A 33 3.78 -6.31 17.37
N CYS A 34 4.31 -7.50 17.10
CA CYS A 34 5.04 -7.97 15.92
C CYS A 34 4.16 -8.87 15.02
N GLU A 35 4.19 -8.65 13.70
CA GLU A 35 3.76 -9.65 12.72
C GLU A 35 4.89 -10.67 12.50
N LYS A 36 4.82 -11.81 13.20
CA LYS A 36 5.72 -12.94 12.98
C LYS A 36 5.33 -13.70 11.71
N GLY A 37 6.35 -14.03 10.90
CA GLY A 37 6.25 -14.91 9.76
C GLY A 37 5.80 -16.32 10.16
N ILE A 38 4.82 -16.84 9.43
CA ILE A 38 4.35 -18.22 9.56
C ILE A 38 5.42 -19.14 8.95
N LYS A 39 6.04 -19.97 9.80
CA LYS A 39 6.92 -21.07 9.42
C LYS A 39 6.09 -22.29 9.01
N ASP A 40 6.50 -22.87 7.90
CA ASP A 40 6.43 -24.27 7.45
C ASP A 40 5.46 -25.21 8.17
N ARG A 41 4.39 -25.60 7.45
CA ARG A 41 3.70 -26.88 7.69
C ARG A 41 4.18 -27.89 6.65
N LEU A 42 5.01 -28.82 7.12
CA LEU A 42 5.32 -30.07 6.44
C LEU A 42 4.01 -30.88 6.31
N LEU A 43 3.56 -31.15 5.08
CA LEU A 43 2.50 -32.13 4.84
C LEU A 43 3.18 -33.47 4.52
N ILE A 44 3.01 -34.44 5.42
CA ILE A 44 3.36 -35.85 5.20
C ILE A 44 2.27 -36.42 4.29
N ILE A 45 2.62 -36.75 3.04
CA ILE A 45 1.75 -37.52 2.16
C ILE A 45 2.18 -38.98 2.26
N SER A 46 1.20 -39.80 2.66
CA SER A 46 1.26 -41.25 2.82
C SER A 46 1.55 -41.95 1.49
N SER A 47 2.47 -42.92 1.55
CA SER A 47 2.89 -43.77 0.44
C SER A 47 1.77 -44.74 0.05
N CYS A 48 1.28 -44.66 -1.18
CA CYS A 48 0.57 -45.75 -1.84
C CYS A 48 1.37 -46.18 -3.06
N ASP A 49 2.00 -47.34 -2.95
CA ASP A 49 2.65 -48.06 -4.03
C ASP A 49 1.60 -48.52 -5.05
N VAL A 50 1.73 -48.06 -6.29
CA VAL A 50 1.16 -48.74 -7.46
C VAL A 50 2.26 -48.82 -8.50
N LYS A 51 2.79 -50.03 -8.69
CA LYS A 51 3.60 -50.41 -9.83
C LYS A 51 2.67 -50.69 -10.99
N GLU A 52 2.80 -49.95 -12.08
CA GLU A 52 2.60 -50.51 -13.42
C GLU A 52 3.29 -49.64 -14.48
N SER A 53 4.06 -50.33 -15.30
CA SER A 53 4.84 -49.83 -16.43
C SER A 53 3.96 -49.69 -17.67
N PHE A 54 3.94 -48.50 -18.28
CA PHE A 54 3.56 -48.35 -19.68
C PHE A 54 4.51 -47.36 -20.36
N SER A 55 5.18 -47.89 -21.37
CA SER A 55 6.15 -47.26 -22.24
C SER A 55 5.50 -46.30 -23.25
N ASP A 56 6.27 -45.26 -23.58
CA ASP A 56 6.21 -44.46 -24.81
C ASP A 56 4.96 -43.59 -25.05
N ILE A 57 5.02 -42.36 -24.53
CA ILE A 57 4.34 -41.20 -25.13
C ILE A 57 5.37 -40.08 -25.32
N GLU A 58 5.46 -39.65 -26.57
CA GLU A 58 6.39 -38.68 -27.14
C GLU A 58 6.57 -37.40 -26.30
N GLU A 59 7.84 -37.00 -26.22
CA GLU A 59 8.33 -35.83 -25.50
C GLU A 59 7.83 -34.54 -26.17
N VAL A 60 6.66 -34.05 -25.76
CA VAL A 60 6.23 -32.68 -26.05
C VAL A 60 7.16 -31.73 -25.29
N LYS A 61 8.14 -31.18 -26.02
CA LYS A 61 9.09 -30.17 -25.56
C LYS A 61 8.37 -29.06 -24.79
N ARG A 62 8.48 -29.08 -23.46
CA ARG A 62 8.01 -28.00 -22.59
C ARG A 62 8.91 -26.79 -22.83
N ASP A 63 8.34 -25.78 -23.47
CA ASP A 63 8.95 -24.46 -23.69
C ASP A 63 9.56 -23.93 -22.38
N GLY A 64 10.89 -23.89 -22.33
CA GLY A 64 11.66 -23.43 -21.20
C GLY A 64 11.52 -21.92 -21.03
N ARG A 65 10.50 -21.48 -20.27
CA ARG A 65 10.34 -20.07 -19.90
C ARG A 65 11.59 -19.57 -19.17
N LYS A 66 12.34 -18.71 -19.86
CA LYS A 66 13.55 -18.04 -19.38
C LYS A 66 13.32 -17.45 -17.99
N LYS A 67 14.16 -17.79 -17.02
CA LYS A 67 14.21 -17.12 -15.70
C LYS A 67 14.34 -15.61 -15.95
N ILE A 68 13.43 -14.80 -15.38
CA ILE A 68 13.46 -13.34 -15.53
C ILE A 68 14.77 -12.83 -14.92
N LYS A 69 15.71 -12.44 -15.77
CA LYS A 69 16.99 -11.87 -15.37
C LYS A 69 16.77 -10.49 -14.76
N ARG A 70 17.48 -10.19 -13.67
CA ARG A 70 17.48 -8.86 -13.07
C ARG A 70 18.26 -7.91 -13.99
N THR A 71 17.66 -6.78 -14.38
CA THR A 71 18.34 -5.78 -15.21
C THR A 71 19.53 -5.16 -14.47
N ILE A 72 20.62 -4.83 -15.18
CA ILE A 72 21.76 -4.07 -14.64
C ILE A 72 21.27 -2.66 -14.31
N ASN A 73 21.05 -2.39 -13.02
CA ASN A 73 20.38 -1.18 -12.59
C ASN A 73 21.39 -0.10 -12.19
N ARG A 74 21.62 0.88 -13.06
CA ARG A 74 22.50 2.06 -12.81
C ARG A 74 21.91 3.11 -11.85
N LYS A 75 20.86 2.79 -11.09
CA LYS A 75 20.22 3.75 -10.17
C LYS A 75 21.05 3.91 -8.90
N SER A 76 21.19 5.16 -8.45
CA SER A 76 21.77 5.47 -7.15
C SER A 76 20.97 4.82 -6.02
N ILE A 77 21.70 4.32 -5.02
CA ILE A 77 21.16 3.65 -3.85
C ILE A 77 21.64 4.41 -2.61
N THR A 78 20.77 4.55 -1.63
CA THR A 78 21.12 4.98 -0.26
C THR A 78 20.69 3.89 0.73
N PHE A 79 21.47 3.76 1.80
CA PHE A 79 21.16 2.93 2.96
C PHE A 79 20.86 3.78 4.21
N ASP A 80 20.90 5.11 4.07
CA ASP A 80 20.69 6.06 5.15
C ASP A 80 19.24 6.01 5.63
N GLY A 81 19.02 6.38 6.89
CA GLY A 81 17.68 6.54 7.46
C GLY A 81 16.98 7.81 7.02
N THR A 82 17.68 8.72 6.34
CA THR A 82 17.18 10.03 5.94
C THR A 82 17.51 10.36 4.49
N ILE A 83 16.77 11.31 3.92
CA ILE A 83 17.09 11.92 2.63
C ILE A 83 16.85 13.43 2.69
N THR A 84 17.80 14.20 2.19
CA THR A 84 17.66 15.65 2.05
C THR A 84 17.31 16.00 0.61
N HIS A 85 16.26 16.80 0.44
CA HIS A 85 15.84 17.30 -0.86
C HIS A 85 15.25 18.71 -0.74
N TYR A 86 15.72 19.64 -1.58
CA TYR A 86 15.39 21.08 -1.50
C TYR A 86 15.54 21.68 -0.10
N GLY A 87 16.67 21.41 0.56
CA GLY A 87 16.98 21.96 1.89
C GLY A 87 16.18 21.34 3.04
N LYS A 88 15.34 20.33 2.77
CA LYS A 88 14.50 19.67 3.77
C LYS A 88 14.87 18.20 3.90
N THR A 89 15.01 17.75 5.15
CA THR A 89 15.36 16.36 5.49
C THR A 89 14.11 15.58 5.85
N TYR A 90 13.99 14.38 5.28
CA TYR A 90 12.91 13.45 5.55
C TYR A 90 13.43 12.13 6.10
N GLN A 91 12.74 11.56 7.08
CA GLN A 91 12.96 10.17 7.50
C GLN A 91 12.44 9.22 6.41
N ILE A 92 13.21 8.16 6.11
CA ILE A 92 12.86 7.15 5.11
C ILE A 92 12.86 5.74 5.70
N ASN A 93 12.01 4.89 5.15
CA ASN A 93 11.82 3.50 5.60
C ASN A 93 12.86 2.59 4.94
N ASN A 94 14.06 2.58 5.51
CA ASN A 94 15.14 1.64 5.20
C ASN A 94 15.06 0.35 6.03
N GLY A 95 13.92 0.04 6.67
CA GLY A 95 13.75 -1.14 7.51
C GLY A 95 14.09 -0.88 8.99
N ARG A 96 13.97 -1.91 9.81
CA ARG A 96 14.28 -1.88 11.26
C ARG A 96 15.13 -3.10 11.68
N GLY A 97 15.73 -3.80 10.71
CA GLY A 97 16.54 -4.98 10.96
C GLY A 97 17.99 -4.61 11.26
N GLU A 98 18.81 -5.64 11.54
CA GLU A 98 20.27 -5.48 11.76
C GLU A 98 20.98 -4.86 10.55
N GLU A 99 20.45 -5.07 9.33
CA GLU A 99 20.92 -4.45 8.11
C GLU A 99 19.86 -3.51 7.52
N ASN A 100 20.28 -2.29 7.17
CA ASN A 100 19.45 -1.35 6.44
C ASN A 100 19.17 -1.86 5.03
N LEU A 101 17.90 -1.84 4.64
CA LEU A 101 17.48 -2.12 3.27
C LEU A 101 17.83 -0.93 2.39
N GLY A 102 18.46 -1.18 1.25
CA GLY A 102 18.75 -0.11 0.28
C GLY A 102 17.48 0.43 -0.41
N LEU A 103 17.46 1.73 -0.64
CA LEU A 103 16.41 2.44 -1.38
C LEU A 103 17.00 3.15 -2.59
N TYR A 104 16.25 3.22 -3.68
CA TYR A 104 16.63 4.00 -4.86
C TYR A 104 16.42 5.50 -4.62
N SER A 105 17.52 6.25 -4.49
CA SER A 105 17.47 7.70 -4.17
C SER A 105 16.67 8.49 -5.21
N LYS A 106 16.79 8.13 -6.49
CA LYS A 106 16.02 8.79 -7.56
C LYS A 106 14.52 8.57 -7.43
N ILE A 107 14.05 7.43 -6.93
CA ILE A 107 12.61 7.20 -6.70
C ILE A 107 12.15 8.05 -5.52
N LEU A 108 12.94 8.12 -4.44
CA LEU A 108 12.66 8.96 -3.28
C LEU A 108 12.53 10.44 -3.65
N GLN A 109 13.52 10.98 -4.38
CA GLN A 109 13.50 12.37 -4.84
C GLN A 109 12.23 12.64 -5.65
N ARG A 110 11.88 11.79 -6.63
CA ARG A 110 10.67 11.96 -7.45
C ARG A 110 9.37 11.88 -6.63
N ILE A 111 9.32 11.06 -5.58
CA ILE A 111 8.19 11.00 -4.66
C ILE A 111 8.07 12.32 -3.89
N ILE A 112 9.17 12.80 -3.30
CA ILE A 112 9.22 14.04 -2.51
C ILE A 112 8.88 15.25 -3.40
N GLU A 113 9.39 15.31 -4.63
CA GLU A 113 9.06 16.36 -5.60
C GLU A 113 7.55 16.45 -5.85
N GLN A 114 6.90 15.32 -6.19
CA GLN A 114 5.46 15.32 -6.46
C GLN A 114 4.63 15.64 -5.22
N PHE A 115 5.05 15.14 -4.06
CA PHE A 115 4.43 15.47 -2.79
C PHE A 115 4.54 16.96 -2.44
N GLY A 116 5.74 17.54 -2.57
CA GLY A 116 6.00 18.96 -2.31
C GLY A 116 5.20 19.88 -3.23
N ILE A 117 5.07 19.53 -4.52
CA ILE A 117 4.19 20.26 -5.45
C ILE A 117 2.73 20.20 -5.00
N GLY A 118 2.27 19.05 -4.50
CA GLY A 118 0.93 18.93 -3.92
C GLY A 118 0.73 19.87 -2.72
N LEU A 119 1.72 19.97 -1.83
CA LEU A 119 1.67 20.87 -0.67
C LEU A 119 1.58 22.34 -1.10
N MET A 120 2.41 22.75 -2.06
CA MET A 120 2.39 24.12 -2.59
C MET A 120 1.03 24.49 -3.21
N LYS A 121 0.36 23.55 -3.88
CA LYS A 121 -0.93 23.80 -4.55
C LYS A 121 -2.15 23.77 -3.64
N TRP A 122 -2.21 22.79 -2.74
CA TRP A 122 -3.47 22.47 -2.05
C TRP A 122 -3.48 22.84 -0.56
N LYS A 123 -2.34 23.20 0.03
CA LYS A 123 -2.11 23.44 1.46
C LYS A 123 -2.37 22.21 2.36
N ARG A 124 -3.40 21.42 2.08
CA ARG A 124 -3.72 20.13 2.67
C ARG A 124 -3.69 19.04 1.61
N VAL A 125 -2.81 18.06 1.76
CA VAL A 125 -2.63 16.96 0.80
C VAL A 125 -3.16 15.67 1.39
N PHE A 126 -4.07 15.01 0.69
CA PHE A 126 -4.45 13.64 0.99
C PHE A 126 -3.47 12.68 0.32
N VAL A 127 -2.75 11.93 1.13
CA VAL A 127 -1.80 10.90 0.69
C VAL A 127 -2.43 9.54 0.91
N LEU A 128 -2.52 8.71 -0.12
CA LEU A 128 -3.07 7.35 -0.01
C LEU A 128 -2.17 6.33 -0.70
N ARG A 129 -1.64 5.38 0.07
CA ARG A 129 -0.85 4.25 -0.43
C ARG A 129 -1.71 3.00 -0.53
N PHE A 130 -1.62 2.29 -1.65
CA PHE A 130 -2.27 1.00 -1.83
C PHE A 130 -1.42 0.07 -2.70
N GLU A 131 -1.73 -1.22 -2.64
CA GLU A 131 -1.06 -2.26 -3.41
C GLU A 131 -2.02 -2.91 -4.40
N LEU A 132 -1.54 -3.12 -5.62
CA LEU A 132 -2.27 -3.71 -6.72
C LEU A 132 -1.63 -5.05 -7.09
N HIS A 133 -2.26 -6.15 -6.72
CA HIS A 133 -1.72 -7.50 -6.94
C HIS A 133 -2.28 -8.10 -8.23
N LEU A 134 -1.46 -8.91 -8.90
CA LEU A 134 -1.81 -9.65 -10.11
C LEU A 134 -1.60 -11.14 -9.88
N ALA A 135 -2.55 -11.95 -10.32
CA ALA A 135 -2.47 -13.41 -10.25
C ALA A 135 -1.41 -13.99 -11.21
N TYR A 136 -1.03 -13.25 -12.25
CA TYR A 136 -0.04 -13.66 -13.23
C TYR A 136 0.86 -12.51 -13.65
N GLU A 137 2.06 -12.86 -14.11
CA GLU A 137 3.07 -11.91 -14.53
C GLU A 137 2.73 -11.30 -15.88
N THR A 138 2.99 -10.00 -16.01
CA THR A 138 2.91 -9.26 -17.26
C THR A 138 4.29 -8.77 -17.64
N ASN A 139 4.64 -8.92 -18.92
CA ASN A 139 5.88 -8.41 -19.48
C ASN A 139 5.92 -6.88 -19.54
N ASN A 140 4.77 -6.20 -19.51
CA ASN A 140 4.68 -4.75 -19.62
C ASN A 140 3.85 -4.11 -18.49
N ASN A 141 3.73 -2.77 -18.54
CA ASN A 141 2.99 -1.94 -17.60
C ASN A 141 1.62 -1.49 -18.14
N LYS A 142 1.04 -2.19 -19.12
CA LYS A 142 -0.25 -1.81 -19.70
C LYS A 142 -1.37 -1.83 -18.65
N CYS A 143 -1.35 -2.82 -17.76
CA CYS A 143 -2.33 -2.95 -16.69
C CYS A 143 -2.40 -1.72 -15.79
N ILE A 144 -1.26 -1.14 -15.40
CA ILE A 144 -1.24 0.06 -14.56
C ILE A 144 -1.68 1.33 -15.33
N THR A 145 -1.38 1.39 -16.63
CA THR A 145 -1.87 2.46 -17.51
C THR A 145 -3.39 2.39 -17.66
N ASP A 146 -3.95 1.20 -17.91
CA ASP A 146 -5.40 0.99 -18.01
C ASP A 146 -6.11 1.28 -16.69
N PHE A 147 -5.53 0.85 -15.57
CA PHE A 147 -6.03 1.18 -14.23
C PHE A 147 -6.19 2.69 -14.04
N ARG A 148 -5.14 3.46 -14.33
CA ARG A 148 -5.18 4.93 -14.21
C ARG A 148 -6.23 5.56 -15.13
N ARG A 149 -6.34 5.05 -16.37
CA ARG A 149 -7.33 5.52 -17.35
C ARG A 149 -8.77 5.29 -16.86
N ARG A 150 -9.03 4.26 -16.06
CA ARG A 150 -10.32 4.03 -15.39
C ARG A 150 -10.49 4.88 -14.12
N LEU A 151 -9.42 4.97 -13.31
CA LEU A 151 -9.44 5.62 -12.00
C LEU A 151 -9.64 7.14 -12.10
N PHE A 152 -8.78 7.84 -12.83
CA PHE A 152 -8.73 9.32 -12.78
C PHE A 152 -10.00 10.00 -13.30
N PRO A 153 -10.62 9.59 -14.41
CA PRO A 153 -11.89 10.17 -14.83
C PRO A 153 -13.00 9.99 -13.79
N LYS A 154 -13.04 8.85 -13.10
CA LYS A 154 -14.03 8.61 -12.05
C LYS A 154 -13.77 9.50 -10.83
N LEU A 155 -12.52 9.62 -10.39
CA LEU A 155 -12.15 10.53 -9.30
C LEU A 155 -12.45 11.99 -9.65
N LYS A 156 -12.13 12.44 -10.87
CA LYS A 156 -12.45 13.78 -11.35
C LYS A 156 -13.95 14.05 -11.30
N ARG A 157 -14.78 13.12 -11.77
CA ARG A 157 -16.24 13.26 -11.75
C ARG A 157 -16.82 13.32 -10.33
N VAL A 158 -16.27 12.52 -9.40
CA VAL A 158 -16.82 12.39 -8.05
C VAL A 158 -16.38 13.53 -7.12
N TYR A 159 -15.15 14.01 -7.28
CA TYR A 159 -14.54 14.96 -6.34
C TYR A 159 -14.19 16.32 -6.97
N GLY A 160 -14.19 16.43 -8.30
CA GLY A 160 -13.82 17.68 -8.99
C GLY A 160 -12.31 17.96 -9.04
N PHE A 161 -11.45 16.95 -8.85
CA PHE A 161 -10.00 17.15 -8.89
C PHE A 161 -9.53 17.77 -10.22
N LYS A 162 -8.75 18.84 -10.13
CA LYS A 162 -8.15 19.53 -11.29
C LYS A 162 -6.86 18.85 -11.75
N GLU A 163 -6.08 18.34 -10.81
CA GLU A 163 -4.78 17.73 -11.04
C GLU A 163 -4.59 16.51 -10.12
N PHE A 164 -3.73 15.58 -10.52
CA PHE A 164 -3.47 14.33 -9.80
C PHE A 164 -1.98 14.11 -9.60
N GLY A 165 -1.55 14.05 -8.34
CA GLY A 165 -0.24 13.56 -7.98
C GLY A 165 -0.28 12.04 -7.78
N TYR A 166 0.74 11.34 -8.28
CA TYR A 166 0.88 9.92 -7.99
C TYR A 166 2.31 9.45 -8.21
N CYS A 167 2.66 8.32 -7.58
CA CYS A 167 3.80 7.50 -7.96
C CYS A 167 3.40 6.03 -7.89
N TRP A 168 3.97 5.21 -8.77
CA TRP A 168 3.85 3.76 -8.67
C TRP A 168 5.18 3.08 -8.89
N ALA A 169 5.37 1.93 -8.27
CA ALA A 169 6.54 1.06 -8.46
C ALA A 169 6.09 -0.39 -8.69
N ARG A 170 6.70 -1.06 -9.66
CA ARG A 170 6.50 -2.46 -10.00
C ARG A 170 7.47 -3.32 -9.21
N GLU A 171 6.94 -4.37 -8.58
CA GLU A 171 7.73 -5.37 -7.86
C GLU A 171 7.33 -6.79 -8.29
N TYR A 172 8.27 -7.70 -8.12
CA TYR A 172 8.10 -9.12 -8.37
C TYR A 172 8.87 -9.91 -7.31
N HIS A 173 8.19 -10.85 -6.66
CA HIS A 173 8.74 -11.64 -5.57
C HIS A 173 8.71 -13.15 -5.85
N GLY A 174 8.74 -13.56 -7.12
CA GLY A 174 8.74 -14.97 -7.51
C GLY A 174 7.34 -15.60 -7.51
N LYS A 175 7.30 -16.90 -7.82
CA LYS A 175 6.08 -17.72 -7.80
C LYS A 175 5.47 -17.70 -6.39
N GLY A 176 4.17 -17.44 -6.29
CA GLY A 176 3.42 -17.37 -5.03
C GLY A 176 3.14 -15.95 -4.53
N LYS A 177 4.14 -15.05 -4.53
CA LYS A 177 3.93 -13.63 -4.18
C LYS A 177 3.59 -12.77 -5.40
N GLY A 178 4.02 -13.21 -6.58
CA GLY A 178 3.61 -12.66 -7.86
C GLY A 178 4.10 -11.23 -8.13
N GLN A 179 3.64 -10.71 -9.27
CA GLN A 179 3.84 -9.33 -9.66
C GLN A 179 2.81 -8.44 -8.96
N HIS A 180 3.27 -7.31 -8.44
CA HIS A 180 2.38 -6.31 -7.85
C HIS A 180 2.92 -4.90 -8.09
N TYR A 181 2.03 -3.92 -7.96
CA TYR A 181 2.37 -2.51 -8.00
C TYR A 181 2.08 -1.87 -6.65
N HIS A 182 3.07 -1.20 -6.09
CA HIS A 182 2.85 -0.22 -5.04
C HIS A 182 2.42 1.08 -5.70
N PHE A 183 1.37 1.71 -5.19
CA PHE A 183 0.85 2.96 -5.72
C PHE A 183 0.63 3.94 -4.58
N VAL A 184 0.93 5.21 -4.83
CA VAL A 184 0.58 6.34 -3.97
C VAL A 184 -0.14 7.40 -4.78
N LEU A 185 -1.21 7.95 -4.20
CA LEU A 185 -1.91 9.14 -4.68
C LEU A 185 -1.58 10.33 -3.77
N PHE A 186 -1.39 11.49 -4.39
CA PHE A 186 -1.36 12.80 -3.75
C PHE A 186 -2.51 13.60 -4.35
N LEU A 187 -3.52 13.91 -3.54
CA LEU A 187 -4.74 14.58 -3.97
C LEU A 187 -5.01 15.82 -3.12
N ASP A 188 -5.81 16.74 -3.64
CA ASP A 188 -6.32 17.88 -2.86
C ASP A 188 -7.15 17.35 -1.68
N GLY A 189 -6.59 17.49 -0.48
CA GLY A 189 -7.20 16.99 0.73
C GLY A 189 -8.41 17.80 1.16
N ASN A 190 -8.64 19.00 0.62
CA ASN A 190 -9.81 19.81 0.95
C ASN A 190 -11.10 19.24 0.35
N LEU A 191 -10.97 18.47 -0.74
CA LEU A 191 -12.10 17.84 -1.44
C LEU A 191 -12.47 16.47 -0.84
N ILE A 192 -11.70 15.97 0.13
CA ILE A 192 -11.84 14.62 0.68
C ILE A 192 -12.13 14.70 2.17
N ARG A 193 -13.21 14.03 2.60
CA ARG A 193 -13.53 13.86 4.03
C ARG A 193 -12.95 12.57 4.60
N HIS A 194 -13.03 11.47 3.83
CA HIS A 194 -12.59 10.15 4.28
C HIS A 194 -12.14 9.28 3.08
N SER A 195 -11.29 8.28 3.35
CA SER A 195 -10.67 7.44 2.31
C SER A 195 -11.57 6.34 1.75
N SER A 196 -12.64 5.94 2.47
CA SER A 196 -13.49 4.79 2.13
C SER A 196 -14.01 4.81 0.69
N LYS A 197 -14.58 5.95 0.26
CA LYS A 197 -15.13 6.11 -1.09
C LYS A 197 -14.05 6.06 -2.18
N ILE A 198 -12.86 6.61 -1.92
CA ILE A 198 -11.72 6.51 -2.85
C ILE A 198 -11.24 5.06 -2.95
N ASN A 199 -11.12 4.37 -1.82
CA ASN A 199 -10.72 2.95 -1.78
C ASN A 199 -11.70 2.08 -2.57
N GLU A 200 -13.00 2.35 -2.50
CA GLU A 200 -14.00 1.66 -3.30
C GLU A 200 -13.83 1.94 -4.81
N ILE A 201 -13.60 3.20 -5.20
CA ILE A 201 -13.35 3.56 -6.60
C ILE A 201 -12.08 2.86 -7.11
N ILE A 202 -11.01 2.83 -6.32
CA ILE A 202 -9.76 2.12 -6.64
C ILE A 202 -10.04 0.63 -6.82
N ARG A 203 -10.77 0.02 -5.87
CA ARG A 203 -11.13 -1.40 -5.92
C ARG A 203 -11.87 -1.72 -7.21
N ARG A 204 -12.93 -0.96 -7.54
CA ARG A 204 -13.72 -1.15 -8.78
C ARG A 204 -12.91 -0.89 -10.05
N ALA A 205 -11.92 0.01 -10.01
CA ALA A 205 -11.06 0.32 -11.16
C ALA A 205 -9.97 -0.74 -11.41
N TRP A 206 -9.62 -1.54 -10.40
CA TRP A 206 -8.56 -2.55 -10.49
C TRP A 206 -9.10 -3.98 -10.57
N GLN A 207 -9.99 -4.34 -9.64
CA GLN A 207 -10.43 -5.72 -9.47
C GLN A 207 -11.17 -6.22 -10.70
N ARG A 208 -11.02 -7.51 -10.96
CA ARG A 208 -11.72 -8.24 -12.01
C ARG A 208 -12.64 -9.28 -11.37
N PRO A 209 -13.81 -9.59 -11.98
CA PRO A 209 -14.76 -10.55 -11.43
C PRO A 209 -14.14 -11.93 -11.16
N ASN A 210 -13.18 -12.35 -11.98
CA ASN A 210 -12.48 -13.63 -11.86
C ASN A 210 -11.38 -13.68 -10.78
N GLY A 211 -11.24 -12.64 -9.94
CA GLY A 211 -10.26 -12.62 -8.85
C GLY A 211 -8.79 -12.47 -9.28
N SER A 212 -8.50 -12.35 -10.58
CA SER A 212 -7.11 -12.29 -11.07
C SER A 212 -6.36 -11.00 -10.69
N PHE A 213 -7.09 -9.96 -10.28
CA PHE A 213 -6.56 -8.65 -9.91
C PHE A 213 -7.16 -8.27 -8.56
N THR A 214 -6.32 -8.08 -7.54
CA THR A 214 -6.75 -7.84 -6.17
C THR A 214 -6.04 -6.63 -5.57
N ILE A 215 -6.59 -6.10 -4.47
CA ILE A 215 -6.00 -4.99 -3.72
C ILE A 215 -5.37 -5.56 -2.46
N GLY A 216 -4.10 -5.23 -2.20
CA GLY A 216 -3.41 -5.62 -0.97
C GLY A 216 -4.00 -4.93 0.26
N LYS A 217 -4.04 -5.64 1.39
CA LYS A 217 -4.50 -5.08 2.67
C LYS A 217 -3.37 -4.25 3.29
N ILE A 218 -3.64 -2.98 3.56
CA ILE A 218 -2.72 -2.07 4.24
C ILE A 218 -3.49 -1.36 5.35
N GLU A 219 -3.03 -1.49 6.58
CA GLU A 219 -3.65 -0.83 7.73
C GLU A 219 -3.34 0.67 7.73
N ARG A 220 -4.36 1.51 7.94
CA ARG A 220 -4.24 2.98 7.96
C ARG A 220 -3.46 3.51 6.73
N PRO A 221 -3.97 3.30 5.51
CA PRO A 221 -3.22 3.53 4.27
C PRO A 221 -3.08 5.00 3.87
N PHE A 222 -3.58 5.95 4.66
CA PHE A 222 -3.70 7.35 4.26
C PHE A 222 -3.32 8.36 5.34
N TYR A 223 -2.97 9.56 4.89
CA TYR A 223 -2.69 10.74 5.72
C TYR A 223 -3.38 11.97 5.14
N PHE A 224 -3.85 12.85 6.02
CA PHE A 224 -4.21 14.23 5.67
C PHE A 224 -3.09 15.14 6.11
N VAL A 225 -2.15 15.42 5.21
CA VAL A 225 -0.98 16.24 5.53
C VAL A 225 -1.37 17.71 5.49
N ASN A 226 -1.25 18.37 6.63
CA ASN A 226 -1.45 19.82 6.79
C ASN A 226 -0.36 20.47 7.66
N ASN A 227 0.61 19.69 8.15
CA ASN A 227 1.73 20.15 8.96
C ASN A 227 2.97 19.29 8.69
N GLU A 228 4.09 19.68 9.29
CA GLU A 228 5.39 19.05 9.06
C GLU A 228 5.51 17.63 9.62
N GLU A 229 4.98 17.38 10.81
CA GLU A 229 5.04 16.07 11.48
C GLU A 229 4.32 15.00 10.64
N VAL A 230 3.10 15.29 10.20
CA VAL A 230 2.33 14.38 9.36
C VAL A 230 2.97 14.23 7.96
N ALA A 231 3.70 15.24 7.49
CA ALA A 231 4.46 15.15 6.26
C ALA A 231 5.63 14.16 6.39
N GLN A 232 6.34 14.16 7.52
CA GLN A 232 7.40 13.19 7.82
C GLN A 232 6.84 11.76 7.82
N ASP A 233 5.74 11.53 8.53
CA ASP A 233 5.08 10.21 8.58
C ASP A 233 4.62 9.73 7.20
N ALA A 234 4.01 10.63 6.43
CA ALA A 234 3.56 10.31 5.08
C ALA A 234 4.74 9.93 4.18
N ILE A 235 5.82 10.72 4.18
CA ILE A 235 7.03 10.44 3.39
C ILE A 235 7.71 9.16 3.84
N TYR A 236 7.87 8.96 5.15
CA TYR A 236 8.41 7.71 5.70
C TYR A 236 7.62 6.51 5.18
N ARG A 237 6.29 6.56 5.17
CA ARG A 237 5.48 5.46 4.66
C ARG A 237 5.62 5.26 3.15
N VAL A 238 5.58 6.34 2.36
CA VAL A 238 5.62 6.22 0.89
C VAL A 238 7.02 5.93 0.36
N SER A 239 8.07 6.20 1.14
CA SER A 239 9.45 5.84 0.83
C SER A 239 9.64 4.32 0.62
N TYR A 240 8.74 3.50 1.18
CA TYR A 240 8.70 2.05 0.91
C TYR A 240 8.68 1.72 -0.59
N LEU A 241 8.03 2.56 -1.42
CA LEU A 241 7.98 2.39 -2.88
C LEU A 241 9.37 2.38 -3.52
N ALA A 242 10.38 2.95 -2.87
CA ALA A 242 11.74 3.05 -3.39
C ALA A 242 12.64 1.87 -2.98
N LYS A 243 12.16 0.93 -2.14
CA LYS A 243 12.95 -0.24 -1.74
C LYS A 243 13.45 -1.02 -2.95
N ILE A 244 14.71 -1.45 -2.90
CA ILE A 244 15.35 -2.18 -4.00
C ILE A 244 14.73 -3.57 -4.20
N ARG A 245 14.31 -4.18 -3.09
CA ARG A 245 13.76 -5.53 -3.08
C ARG A 245 12.60 -5.65 -4.07
N GLY A 246 12.63 -6.72 -4.86
CA GLY A 246 11.59 -7.03 -5.84
C GLY A 246 11.61 -6.19 -7.12
N LYS A 247 12.48 -5.18 -7.26
CA LYS A 247 12.57 -4.36 -8.49
C LYS A 247 13.62 -4.87 -9.47
N GLY A 248 13.44 -4.55 -10.75
CA GLY A 248 14.36 -4.93 -11.82
C GLY A 248 14.12 -6.32 -12.42
N HIS A 249 13.08 -7.04 -11.98
CA HIS A 249 12.64 -8.30 -12.58
C HIS A 249 11.63 -8.02 -13.71
N ARG A 250 12.12 -7.52 -14.84
CA ARG A 250 11.31 -7.08 -15.99
C ARG A 250 12.18 -7.03 -17.25
N ASP A 251 11.55 -6.90 -18.40
CA ASP A 251 12.24 -6.63 -19.65
C ASP A 251 12.89 -5.22 -19.65
N ASP A 252 13.91 -5.04 -20.48
CA ASP A 252 14.80 -3.87 -20.44
C ASP A 252 14.07 -2.53 -20.62
N GLN A 253 13.11 -2.47 -21.54
CA GLN A 253 12.36 -1.25 -21.86
C GLN A 253 11.21 -0.93 -20.88
N VAL A 254 10.89 -1.87 -19.99
CA VAL A 254 9.77 -1.72 -19.04
C VAL A 254 10.21 -0.81 -17.90
N LYS A 255 9.31 -0.01 -17.32
CA LYS A 255 9.70 0.88 -16.22
C LYS A 255 9.47 0.21 -14.87
N ASP A 256 10.43 0.33 -13.95
CA ASP A 256 10.23 -0.10 -12.55
C ASP A 256 9.30 0.83 -11.78
N TYR A 257 9.20 2.09 -12.21
CA TYR A 257 8.38 3.09 -11.54
C TYR A 257 7.99 4.20 -12.50
N GLN A 258 6.98 4.96 -12.12
CA GLN A 258 6.64 6.23 -12.75
C GLN A 258 5.94 7.11 -11.72
N CYS A 259 6.21 8.40 -11.81
CA CYS A 259 5.48 9.43 -11.08
C CYS A 259 4.69 10.32 -12.04
N SER A 260 3.71 11.04 -11.48
CA SER A 260 3.06 12.17 -12.14
C SER A 260 4.09 13.22 -12.57
N ARG A 261 3.62 14.15 -13.41
CA ARG A 261 4.39 15.28 -13.93
C ARG A 261 3.74 16.59 -13.52
N MET A 262 3.29 16.67 -12.26
CA MET A 262 2.75 17.92 -11.74
C MET A 262 3.81 19.02 -11.83
N LYS A 263 3.35 20.26 -12.01
CA LYS A 263 4.20 21.44 -12.08
C LYS A 263 3.92 22.35 -10.90
N PRO A 264 4.92 23.03 -10.30
CA PRO A 264 4.67 24.06 -9.30
C PRO A 264 3.59 25.06 -9.77
N PRO A 265 2.79 25.63 -8.84
CA PRO A 265 1.82 26.67 -9.17
C PRO A 265 2.50 27.93 -9.75
#